data_AF-A0A7T8D028-F1
#
_entry.id   AF-A0A7T8D028-F1
#
_cell.length_a   1.000
_cell.length_b   1.000
_cell.length_c   1.000
_cell.angle_alpha   90.00
_cell.angle_beta   90.00
_cell.angle_gamma   90.00
#
_symmetry.space_group_name_H-M   'P 1'
#
loop_
_entity.id
_entity.type
_entity.pdbx_description
1 polymer ?
#
loop_
_entity_poly.entity_id
_entity_poly.type
_entity_poly.pdbx_seq_one_letter_code
_entity_poly.pdbx_strand_id
1 'polypeptide(L)'
;MLLKMLITNTKVGRNTKALVASVSERKLRHPDAMTAVFTSVDSISNKLATILESPAVDELAITEKEVLLESLMEMNQGLLQCMGVSHASIETVIRTTLKYKLSTKLTGAGGGGCVLTLLPT
;
A
#
# COMPACT_ATOMS: atom_id res chain seq x y z
N MET A 1 -6.62 -13.59 -12.35
CA MET A 1 -6.43 -14.40 -11.13
C MET A 1 -7.42 -13.95 -10.07
N LEU A 2 -7.78 -14.80 -9.11
CA LEU A 2 -8.54 -14.37 -7.93
C LEU A 2 -7.55 -13.97 -6.84
N LEU A 3 -7.67 -12.76 -6.29
CA LEU A 3 -6.82 -12.29 -5.19
C LEU A 3 -7.55 -12.48 -3.86
N LYS A 4 -6.91 -13.18 -2.92
CA LYS A 4 -7.38 -13.31 -1.54
C LYS A 4 -6.76 -12.18 -0.72
N MET A 5 -7.60 -11.43 -0.01
CA MET A 5 -7.20 -10.26 0.77
C MET A 5 -7.81 -10.32 2.17
N LEU A 6 -7.02 -9.99 3.19
CA LEU A 6 -7.51 -9.71 4.53
C LEU A 6 -7.65 -8.20 4.72
N ILE A 7 -8.87 -7.76 5.03
CA ILE A 7 -9.16 -6.37 5.39
C ILE A 7 -9.13 -6.25 6.91
N THR A 8 -8.23 -5.44 7.45
CA THR A 8 -8.16 -5.17 8.89
C THR A 8 -8.58 -3.74 9.18
N ASN A 9 -9.63 -3.55 9.97
CA ASN A 9 -10.02 -2.24 10.49
C ASN A 9 -9.32 -2.00 11.83
N THR A 10 -8.43 -1.00 11.88
CA THR A 10 -7.70 -0.63 13.09
C THR A 10 -8.59 -0.02 14.18
N LYS A 11 -9.84 0.33 13.84
CA LYS A 11 -10.83 1.03 14.70
C LYS A 11 -10.37 2.41 15.19
N VAL A 12 -9.26 2.93 14.66
CA VAL A 12 -8.79 4.29 14.91
C VAL A 12 -9.51 5.24 13.96
N GLY A 13 -10.27 6.17 14.54
CA GLY A 13 -10.92 7.26 13.82
C GLY A 13 -9.89 8.23 13.21
N ARG A 14 -10.27 8.89 12.11
CA ARG A 14 -9.37 9.79 11.38
C ARG A 14 -10.11 10.96 10.76
N ASN A 15 -9.37 12.04 10.49
CA ASN A 15 -9.86 13.16 9.70
C ASN A 15 -9.19 13.15 8.32
N THR A 16 -9.91 12.65 7.32
CA THR A 16 -9.42 12.58 5.93
C THR A 16 -8.99 13.94 5.39
N LYS A 17 -9.75 15.01 5.69
CA LYS A 17 -9.44 16.36 5.22
C LYS A 17 -8.09 16.85 5.76
N ALA A 18 -7.83 16.58 7.05
CA ALA A 18 -6.57 16.96 7.68
C ALA A 18 -5.37 16.18 7.10
N LEU A 19 -5.54 14.88 6.83
CA LEU A 19 -4.48 14.06 6.22
C LEU A 19 -4.14 14.54 4.80
N VAL A 20 -5.15 14.83 3.98
CA VAL A 20 -4.96 15.39 2.64
C VAL A 20 -4.26 16.75 2.70
N ALA A 21 -4.71 17.65 3.60
CA ALA A 21 -4.09 18.96 3.78
C ALA A 21 -2.61 18.83 4.18
N SER A 22 -2.26 17.93 5.11
CA SER A 22 -0.88 17.65 5.52
C SER A 22 0.00 17.18 4.34
N VAL A 23 -0.52 16.34 3.45
CA VAL A 23 0.21 15.91 2.25
C VAL A 23 0.44 17.08 1.29
N SER A 24 -0.58 17.94 1.09
CA SER A 24 -0.46 19.15 0.28
C SER A 24 0.57 20.13 0.84
N GLU A 25 0.55 20.38 2.15
CA GLU A 25 1.55 21.22 2.83
C GLU A 25 2.96 20.65 2.72
N ARG A 26 3.11 19.32 2.85
CA ARG A 26 4.41 18.65 2.66
C ARG A 26 4.92 18.81 1.23
N LYS A 27 4.04 18.71 0.23
CA LYS A 27 4.36 18.96 -1.17
C LYS A 27 4.77 20.42 -1.43
N LEU A 28 4.14 21.39 -0.78
CA LEU A 28 4.55 22.80 -0.86
C LEU A 28 5.93 23.04 -0.25
N ARG A 29 6.24 22.42 0.90
CA ARG A 29 7.54 22.55 1.58
C ARG A 29 8.68 21.84 0.85
N HIS A 30 8.41 20.70 0.22
CA HIS A 30 9.41 19.86 -0.43
C HIS A 30 8.92 19.43 -1.82
N PRO A 31 8.86 20.35 -2.79
CA PRO A 31 8.23 20.10 -4.08
C PRO A 31 8.88 18.96 -4.84
N ASP A 32 10.20 18.95 -5.02
CA ASP A 32 10.88 17.95 -5.86
C ASP A 32 10.80 16.55 -5.26
N ALA A 33 11.07 16.43 -3.95
CA ALA A 33 10.98 15.17 -3.24
C ALA A 33 9.57 14.57 -3.30
N MET A 34 8.53 15.39 -3.06
CA MET A 34 7.15 14.90 -3.12
C MET A 34 6.67 14.63 -4.55
N THR A 35 7.18 15.35 -5.58
CA THR A 35 6.95 14.95 -6.98
C THR A 35 7.48 13.56 -7.22
N ALA A 36 8.73 13.28 -6.83
CA ALA A 36 9.34 11.97 -7.03
C ALA A 36 8.54 10.86 -6.34
N VAL A 37 8.11 11.09 -5.09
CA VAL A 37 7.24 10.15 -4.36
C VAL A 37 5.93 9.90 -5.11
N PHE A 38 5.25 10.94 -5.62
CA PHE A 38 4.01 10.77 -6.39
C PHE A 38 4.25 10.01 -7.70
N THR A 39 5.32 10.31 -8.43
CA THR A 39 5.71 9.59 -9.65
C THR A 39 5.97 8.11 -9.35
N SER A 40 6.62 7.79 -8.22
CA SER A 40 6.83 6.40 -7.81
C SER A 40 5.52 5.68 -7.49
N VAL A 41 4.57 6.32 -6.80
CA VAL A 41 3.25 5.73 -6.52
C VAL A 41 2.46 5.49 -7.82
N ASP A 42 2.52 6.42 -8.77
CA ASP A 42 1.90 6.26 -10.08
C ASP A 42 2.52 5.07 -10.86
N SER A 43 3.85 4.99 -10.90
CA SER A 43 4.56 3.88 -11.54
C SER A 43 4.20 2.51 -10.94
N ILE A 44 4.10 2.42 -9.61
CA ILE A 44 3.64 1.21 -8.91
C ILE A 44 2.21 0.84 -9.33
N SER A 45 1.31 1.83 -9.41
CA SER A 45 -0.09 1.62 -9.77
C SER A 45 -0.22 1.11 -11.21
N ASN A 46 0.51 1.70 -12.14
CA ASN A 46 0.56 1.26 -13.54
C ASN A 46 1.13 -0.16 -13.67
N LYS A 47 2.22 -0.46 -12.95
CA LYS A 47 2.82 -1.80 -12.95
C LYS A 47 1.86 -2.85 -12.40
N LEU A 48 1.15 -2.53 -11.32
CA LEU A 48 0.12 -3.38 -10.73
C LEU A 48 -1.00 -3.66 -11.73
N ALA A 49 -1.52 -2.63 -12.42
CA ALA A 49 -2.56 -2.80 -13.44
C ALA A 49 -2.11 -3.76 -14.55
N THR A 50 -0.89 -3.60 -15.07
CA THR A 50 -0.32 -4.52 -16.07
C THR A 50 -0.24 -5.96 -15.57
N ILE A 51 0.15 -6.18 -14.30
CA ILE A 51 0.21 -7.52 -13.71
C ILE A 51 -1.19 -8.14 -13.65
N LEU A 52 -2.20 -7.39 -13.22
CA LEU A 52 -3.58 -7.87 -13.09
C LEU A 52 -4.23 -8.21 -14.43
N GLU A 53 -3.92 -7.45 -15.48
CA GLU A 53 -4.43 -7.67 -16.84
C GLU A 53 -3.74 -8.82 -17.56
N SER A 54 -2.49 -9.13 -17.20
CA SER A 54 -1.76 -10.23 -17.83
C SER A 54 -2.41 -11.59 -17.51
N PRO A 55 -2.58 -12.50 -18.49
CA PRO A 55 -3.10 -13.84 -18.24
C PRO A 55 -2.11 -14.66 -17.41
N ALA A 56 -2.61 -15.49 -16.50
CA ALA A 56 -1.81 -16.49 -15.77
C ALA A 56 -2.27 -17.86 -16.25
N VAL A 57 -1.35 -18.63 -16.84
CA VAL A 57 -1.67 -19.86 -17.56
C VAL A 57 -1.53 -21.09 -16.66
N ASP A 58 -0.75 -20.98 -15.58
CA ASP A 58 -0.51 -22.04 -14.60
C ASP A 58 -0.29 -21.47 -13.17
N GLU A 59 -0.10 -22.37 -12.21
CA GLU A 59 0.10 -22.06 -10.79
C GLU A 59 1.43 -21.34 -10.51
N LEU A 60 2.47 -21.63 -11.29
CA LEU A 60 3.76 -20.93 -11.22
C LEU A 60 3.61 -19.46 -11.60
N ALA A 61 2.92 -19.18 -12.71
CA ALA A 61 2.64 -17.81 -13.15
C ALA A 61 1.72 -17.05 -12.18
N ILE A 62 0.85 -17.75 -11.44
CA ILE A 62 0.05 -17.15 -10.36
C ILE A 62 0.98 -16.73 -9.21
N THR A 63 1.84 -17.64 -8.75
CA THR A 63 2.77 -17.40 -7.64
C THR A 63 3.73 -16.25 -7.95
N GLU A 64 4.31 -16.22 -9.15
CA GLU A 64 5.21 -15.12 -9.57
C GLU A 64 4.51 -13.76 -9.55
N LYS A 65 3.24 -13.70 -9.93
CA LYS A 65 2.46 -12.46 -9.87
C LYS A 65 2.16 -12.03 -8.45
N GLU A 66 1.86 -12.96 -7.55
CA GLU A 66 1.65 -12.66 -6.14
C GLU A 66 2.91 -12.07 -5.51
N VAL A 67 4.09 -12.65 -5.78
CA VAL A 67 5.39 -12.13 -5.32
C VAL A 67 5.65 -10.70 -5.83
N LEU A 68 5.32 -10.43 -7.11
CA LEU A 68 5.42 -9.06 -7.64
C LEU A 68 4.43 -8.12 -6.94
N LEU A 69 3.21 -8.57 -6.65
CA LEU A 69 2.19 -7.81 -5.92
C LEU A 69 2.67 -7.45 -4.51
N GLU A 70 3.22 -8.42 -3.79
CA GLU A 70 3.80 -8.26 -2.45
C GLU A 70 4.83 -7.12 -2.43
N SER A 71 5.80 -7.18 -3.35
CA SER A 71 6.83 -6.14 -3.48
C SER A 71 6.24 -4.76 -3.78
N LEU A 72 5.27 -4.67 -4.69
CA LEU A 72 4.58 -3.41 -5.02
C LEU A 72 3.79 -2.86 -3.82
N MET A 73 3.15 -3.73 -3.04
CA MET A 73 2.41 -3.32 -1.83
C MET A 73 3.35 -2.76 -0.76
N GLU A 74 4.49 -3.41 -0.54
CA GLU A 74 5.52 -2.98 0.43
C GLU A 74 6.12 -1.62 0.04
N MET A 75 6.53 -1.47 -1.22
CA MET A 75 7.06 -0.19 -1.72
C MET A 75 6.03 0.94 -1.58
N ASN A 76 4.77 0.67 -1.94
CA ASN A 76 3.72 1.69 -1.82
C ASN A 76 3.45 2.06 -0.35
N GLN A 77 3.46 1.08 0.56
CA GLN A 77 3.34 1.38 1.99
C GLN A 77 4.48 2.27 2.50
N GLY A 78 5.72 2.00 2.08
CA GLY A 78 6.87 2.85 2.41
C GLY A 78 6.70 4.28 1.89
N LEU A 79 6.26 4.45 0.65
CA LEU A 79 5.99 5.78 0.07
C LEU A 79 4.87 6.52 0.82
N LEU A 80 3.79 5.82 1.21
CA LEU A 80 2.70 6.39 2.00
C LEU A 80 3.17 6.80 3.41
N GLN A 81 4.09 6.04 4.01
CA GLN A 81 4.75 6.44 5.25
C GLN A 81 5.59 7.71 5.05
N CYS A 82 6.35 7.80 3.95
CA CYS A 82 7.11 8.99 3.56
C CYS A 82 6.21 10.23 3.32
N MET A 83 4.97 10.04 2.87
CA MET A 83 3.98 11.13 2.78
C MET A 83 3.45 11.59 4.15
N GLY A 84 3.71 10.82 5.22
CA GLY A 84 3.26 11.13 6.57
C GLY A 84 1.82 10.72 6.86
N VAL A 85 1.26 9.78 6.10
CA VAL A 85 -0.13 9.31 6.28
C VAL A 85 -0.22 7.97 7.01
N SER A 86 0.87 7.40 7.49
CA SER A 86 0.78 6.19 8.34
C SER A 86 0.32 6.52 9.77
N HIS A 87 0.20 5.49 10.61
CA HIS A 87 -0.21 5.61 12.01
C HIS A 87 0.29 4.41 12.83
N ALA A 88 0.52 4.58 14.13
CA ALA A 88 1.01 3.50 15.00
C ALA A 88 0.15 2.22 14.96
N SER A 89 -1.16 2.37 14.78
CA SER A 89 -2.08 1.22 14.60
C SER A 89 -1.88 0.52 13.26
N ILE A 90 -1.66 1.25 12.17
CA ILE A 90 -1.32 0.69 10.85
C ILE A 90 0.00 -0.09 10.94
N GLU A 91 1.04 0.52 11.52
CA GLU A 91 2.35 -0.11 11.69
C GLU A 91 2.28 -1.36 12.58
N THR A 92 1.36 -1.38 13.54
CA THR A 92 1.13 -2.57 14.37
C THR A 92 0.53 -3.71 13.58
N VAL A 93 -0.41 -3.44 12.66
CA VAL A 93 -0.93 -4.48 11.76
C VAL A 93 0.18 -4.99 10.85
N ILE A 94 0.92 -4.10 10.18
CA ILE A 94 2.03 -4.46 9.28
C ILE A 94 3.07 -5.33 10.00
N ARG A 95 3.51 -4.91 11.20
CA ARG A 95 4.48 -5.70 11.98
C ARG A 95 3.92 -7.06 12.41
N THR A 96 2.61 -7.17 12.60
CA THR A 96 1.97 -8.42 12.98
C THR A 96 1.90 -9.38 11.80
N THR A 97 1.46 -8.90 10.63
CA THR A 97 1.34 -9.69 9.41
C THR A 97 2.71 -10.07 8.84
N LEU A 98 3.72 -9.22 9.01
CA LEU A 98 5.10 -9.52 8.62
C LEU A 98 5.67 -10.77 9.33
N LYS A 99 5.22 -11.08 10.55
CA LYS A 99 5.61 -12.33 11.26
C LYS A 99 5.16 -13.59 10.51
N TYR A 100 4.15 -13.45 9.66
CA TYR A 100 3.60 -14.50 8.80
C TYR A 100 4.07 -14.35 7.35
N LYS A 101 5.04 -13.47 7.08
CA LYS A 101 5.54 -13.14 5.73
C LYS A 101 4.44 -12.64 4.78
N LEU A 102 3.48 -11.89 5.31
CA LEU A 102 2.40 -11.32 4.50
C LEU A 102 2.63 -9.82 4.29
N SER A 103 2.52 -9.37 3.04
CA SER A 103 2.64 -7.96 2.70
C SER A 103 1.33 -7.21 2.99
N THR A 104 1.45 -6.10 3.72
CA THR A 104 0.33 -5.27 4.15
C THR A 104 0.57 -3.82 3.77
N LYS A 105 -0.48 -3.14 3.29
CA LYS A 105 -0.46 -1.69 3.10
C LYS A 105 -1.75 -1.04 3.60
N LEU A 106 -1.67 0.23 3.98
CA LEU A 106 -2.87 1.01 4.27
C LEU A 106 -3.75 1.19 3.04
N THR A 107 -5.05 1.41 3.26
CA THR A 107 -6.02 1.73 2.22
C THR A 107 -6.84 2.98 2.56
N GLY A 108 -7.08 3.82 1.54
CA GLY A 108 -7.65 5.16 1.68
C GLY A 108 -6.68 6.16 2.31
N ALA A 109 -7.21 7.10 3.09
CA ALA A 109 -6.47 8.28 3.56
C ALA A 109 -5.26 8.02 4.50
N GLY A 110 -5.10 6.82 5.05
CA GLY A 110 -4.16 6.55 6.15
C GLY A 110 -4.64 7.05 7.52
N GLY A 111 -3.73 7.27 8.47
CA GLY A 111 -3.99 7.83 9.80
C GLY A 111 -4.76 6.90 10.76
N GLY A 112 -4.86 5.61 10.44
CA GLY A 112 -5.78 4.66 11.08
C GLY A 112 -6.63 3.98 10.02
N GLY A 113 -7.95 3.87 10.26
CA GLY A 113 -8.87 3.27 9.30
C GLY A 113 -8.54 1.80 8.99
N CYS A 114 -8.57 1.42 7.71
CA CYS A 114 -8.35 0.05 7.27
C CYS A 114 -6.99 -0.14 6.58
N VAL A 115 -6.50 -1.37 6.63
CA VAL A 115 -5.35 -1.85 5.86
C VAL A 115 -5.72 -3.12 5.09
N LEU A 116 -5.01 -3.38 4.00
CA LEU A 116 -5.13 -4.56 3.15
C LEU A 116 -3.88 -5.42 3.31
N THR A 117 -4.08 -6.72 3.50
CA THR A 117 -3.02 -7.74 3.54
C THR A 117 -3.29 -8.76 2.46
N LEU A 118 -2.31 -9.01 1.59
CA LEU A 118 -2.40 -10.06 0.58
C LEU A 118 -2.28 -11.43 1.23
N LEU A 119 -3.13 -12.36 0.82
CA LEU A 119 -3.06 -13.77 1.19
C LEU A 119 -2.70 -14.55 -0.09
N PRO A 120 -1.41 -14.85 -0.32
CA PRO A 120 -0.99 -15.60 -1.50
C PRO A 120 -1.61 -17.01 -1.52
N THR A 121 -1.56 -17.63 -2.70
CA THR A 121 -2.23 -18.90 -2.98
C THR A 121 -1.54 -20.09 -2.35
#